data_AF-A0A3N1IW25-F1
#
_entry.id   AF-A0A3N1IW25-F1
#
_cell.length_a   1.000
_cell.length_b   1.000
_cell.length_c   1.000
_cell.angle_alpha   90.00
_cell.angle_beta   90.00
_cell.angle_gamma   90.00
#
_symmetry.space_group_name_H-M   'P 1'
#
loop_
_entity.id
_entity.type
_entity.pdbx_description
1 polymer ?
#
loop_
_entity_poly.entity_id
_entity_poly.type
_entity_poly.pdbx_seq_one_letter_code
_entity_poly.pdbx_strand_id
1 'polypeptide(L)' 'MEKKLFEDLVESMAEMVAIEKGECVPAPENVHRHALPDVKAILKNGGPEAG' A
#
# COMPACT_ATOMS: atom_id res chain seq x y z
N MET A 1 -17.98 14.90 10.77
CA MET A 1 -17.51 13.54 10.40
C MET A 1 -18.59 12.56 10.80
N GLU A 2 -18.96 11.65 9.91
CA GLU A 2 -19.88 10.56 10.25
C GLU A 2 -19.25 9.66 11.31
N LYS A 3 -20.03 9.26 12.33
CA LYS A 3 -19.55 8.46 13.47
C LYS A 3 -18.78 7.20 13.02
N LYS A 4 -19.30 6.56 11.97
CA LYS A 4 -18.72 5.38 11.35
C LYS A 4 -17.32 5.61 10.80
N LEU A 5 -17.07 6.74 10.11
CA LEU A 5 -15.76 7.04 9.55
C LEU A 5 -14.70 7.21 10.64
N PHE A 6 -15.08 7.77 11.79
CA PHE A 6 -14.17 7.90 12.93
C PHE A 6 -13.89 6.54 13.58
N GLU A 7 -14.90 5.69 13.72
CA GLU A 7 -14.75 4.33 14.24
C GLU A 7 -13.84 3.50 13.32
N ASP A 8 -14.11 3.49 12.01
CA ASP A 8 -13.29 2.80 11.00
C ASP A 8 -11.82 3.27 11.04
N LEU A 9 -11.59 4.58 11.25
CA LEU A 9 -10.25 5.14 11.38
C LEU A 9 -9.53 4.61 12.63
N VAL A 10 -10.17 4.63 13.79
CA VAL A 10 -9.57 4.16 15.05
C VAL A 10 -9.27 2.66 14.99
N GLU A 11 -10.17 1.87 14.40
CA GLU A 11 -9.98 0.43 14.22
C GLU A 11 -8.79 0.12 13.29
N SER A 12 -8.66 0.83 12.17
CA SER A 12 -7.53 0.67 11.25
C SER A 12 -6.17 0.96 11.91
N MET A 13 -6.12 1.92 12.86
CA MET A 13 -4.90 2.22 13.61
C MET A 13 -4.52 1.08 14.56
N ALA A 14 -5.51 0.46 15.21
CA ALA A 14 -5.28 -0.69 16.08
C ALA A 14 -4.77 -1.90 15.28
N GLU A 15 -5.35 -2.15 14.11
CA GLU A 15 -4.91 -3.20 13.19
C GLU A 15 -3.46 -2.98 12.74
N MET A 16 -3.09 -1.75 12.38
CA MET A 16 -1.70 -1.40 12.01
C MET A 16 -0.70 -1.76 13.12
N VAL A 17 -1.01 -1.47 14.38
CA VAL A 17 -0.14 -1.78 15.51
C VAL A 17 -0.01 -3.29 15.73
N ALA A 18 -1.11 -4.04 15.58
CA ALA A 18 -1.10 -5.49 15.71
C ALA A 18 -0.26 -6.15 14.58
N ILE A 19 -0.35 -5.64 13.36
CA ILE A 19 0.50 -6.08 12.23
C ILE A 19 1.97 -5.83 12.53
N GLU A 20 2.33 -4.62 12.99
CA GLU A 20 3.72 -4.25 13.31
C GLU A 20 4.33 -5.15 14.40
N LYS A 21 3.52 -5.57 15.38
CA LYS A 21 3.95 -6.50 16.43
C LYS A 21 3.99 -7.97 15.99
N GLY A 22 3.48 -8.28 14.81
CA GLY A 22 3.33 -9.66 14.31
C GLY A 22 2.19 -10.44 14.98
N GLU A 23 1.25 -9.75 15.62
CA GLU A 23 0.08 -10.35 16.28
C GLU A 23 -0.98 -10.79 15.26
N CYS A 24 -1.05 -10.11 14.10
CA CYS A 24 -1.91 -10.50 12.99
C CYS A 24 -1.25 -10.23 11.63
N VAL A 25 -1.87 -10.76 10.58
CA VAL A 25 -1.54 -10.45 9.18
C VAL A 25 -2.74 -9.77 8.52
N PRO A 26 -2.53 -8.87 7.55
CA PRO A 26 -3.64 -8.23 6.83
C PRO A 26 -4.53 -9.28 6.17
N ALA A 27 -5.84 -9.02 6.17
CA ALA A 27 -6.79 -9.85 5.43
C ALA A 27 -6.40 -9.90 3.93
N PRO A 28 -6.51 -11.05 3.24
CA PRO A 28 -6.08 -11.19 1.84
C PRO A 28 -6.70 -10.17 0.88
N GLU A 29 -7.96 -9.79 1.11
CA GLU A 29 -8.70 -8.77 0.37
C GLU A 29 -8.06 -7.37 0.47
N ASN A 30 -7.32 -7.09 1.54
CA ASN A 30 -6.61 -5.83 1.78
C ASN A 30 -5.16 -5.87 1.27
N VAL A 31 -4.71 -6.99 0.72
CA VAL A 31 -3.35 -7.14 0.16
C VAL A 31 -3.37 -6.92 -1.35
N HIS A 32 -3.02 -5.72 -1.76
CA HIS A 32 -2.92 -5.37 -3.18
C HIS A 32 -1.50 -5.58 -3.71
N ARG A 33 -1.37 -6.39 -4.77
CA ARG A 33 -0.11 -6.59 -5.48
C ARG A 33 -0.16 -5.85 -6.80
N HIS A 34 0.73 -4.89 -6.97
CA HIS A 34 0.94 -4.22 -8.24
C HIS A 34 2.20 -4.78 -8.89
N ALA A 35 2.09 -5.19 -10.16
CA ALA A 35 3.27 -5.55 -10.93
C ALA A 35 4.18 -4.33 -11.01
N LEU A 36 5.43 -4.48 -10.58
CA LEU A 36 6.42 -3.43 -10.80
C LEU A 36 6.59 -3.28 -12.32
N PRO A 37 6.50 -2.06 -12.86
CA PRO A 37 6.74 -1.86 -14.27
C PRO A 37 8.18 -2.26 -14.60
N ASP A 38 8.41 -2.76 -15.81
CA ASP A 38 9.76 -3.06 -16.28
C ASP A 38 10.53 -1.73 -16.47
N VAL A 39 11.24 -1.34 -15.41
CA VAL A 39 12.02 -0.10 -15.38
C VAL A 39 13.08 -0.05 -16.49
N LYS A 40 13.58 -1.20 -16.94
CA LYS A 40 14.54 -1.26 -18.05
C LYS A 40 13.86 -0.94 -19.39
N ALA A 41 12.63 -1.41 -19.58
CA ALA A 41 11.82 -1.07 -20.75
C ALA A 41 11.42 0.41 -20.76
N ILE A 42 11.11 0.99 -19.59
CA ILE A 42 10.80 2.43 -19.45
C ILE A 42 12.03 3.28 -19.81
N LEU A 43 13.20 2.97 -19.24
CA LEU A 43 14.44 3.71 -19.49
C LEU A 43 14.84 3.70 -20.97
N LYS A 44 14.58 2.59 -21.68
CA LYS A 44 14.92 2.45 -23.11
C LYS A 44 14.02 3.30 -24.03
N ASN A 45 12.82 3.65 -23.58
CA ASN A 45 11.78 4.23 -24.44
C ASN A 45 11.41 5.68 -24.11
N GLY A 46 12.03 6.33 -23.11
CA GLY A 46 11.68 7.73 -22.80
C GLY A 46 12.23 8.32 -21.50
N GLY A 47 13.43 7.93 -21.06
CA GLY A 47 14.10 8.72 -20.02
C GLY A 47 14.39 10.15 -20.53
N PRO A 48 14.18 11.21 -19.72
CA PRO A 48 14.54 12.57 -20.12
C PRO A 48 16.05 12.63 -20.40
N GLU A 49 16.35 13.33 -21.49
CA GLU A 49 17.58 13.32 -22.27
C GLU A 49 18.91 13.24 -21.49
N ALA A 50 19.76 12.32 -21.94
CA ALA A 50 21.21 12.49 -21.89
C ALA A 50 21.74 12.36 -23.33
N GLY A 51 21.85 13.50 -24.04
CA GLY A 51 22.47 13.59 -25.37
C GLY A 51 21.74 14.53 -26.31
#